data_AF-A0A5J5BV18-F1
#
_entry.id   AF-A0A5J5BV18-F1
#
_cell.length_a   1.000
_cell.length_b   1.000
_cell.length_c   1.000
_cell.angle_alpha   90.00
_cell.angle_beta   90.00
_cell.angle_gamma   90.00
#
_symmetry.space_group_name_H-M   'P 1'
#
loop_
_entity.id
_entity.type
_entity.pdbx_description
1 polymer ?
#
loop_
_entity_poly.entity_id
_entity_poly.type
_entity_poly.pdbx_seq_one_letter_code
_entity_poly.pdbx_strand_id
1 'polypeptide(L)'
;MNKQRVIYTSPIKAFSNQKYREFKEEFSVVGLMTGDVTIEPNASCLVMTTEIWRSMQYKGSEVVREVAWIIFDECLFATETFSIGLNMPAKTVVFSNVLKFDGDKFRWISSGEYIQMSGCAGRRGIDERGICILMVDEKLEPSTAKTMLKGSADCLNRGPLFDAMIKTWGLGLTSMRTWVQVWEQPHGACLQSTLSSTLSDRAIPDLEKQAKDLKEKRDSIVIEEEDSLENYYSLPQQYKSLKKDVRDIVFSPRYCLPFLQPGRLVCIQCTRSDENSPSLSIEDQVTWGVIINFERVKDLSEDDAIAKKTIKIVPLKEPGEPIVVSVPVSQINSLSSVCLVISKDLLPRHEGYVRVLMNVVAFYICFSNKRLFSILYFISFVCDALDGWFARKLNQVSTFGAVLDMVTDRISTACLLVVLSHVYRYCQPLVADVQAKLVIKK
;
A
#
# COMPACT_ATOMS: atom_id res chain seq x y z
N MET A 1 50.44 -5.79 18.19
CA MET A 1 48.99 -5.74 18.50
C MET A 1 48.37 -4.75 17.53
N ASN A 2 47.60 -5.21 16.54
CA ASN A 2 46.93 -4.32 15.59
C ASN A 2 45.90 -3.48 16.37
N LYS A 3 46.13 -2.17 16.48
CA LYS A 3 45.12 -1.22 16.96
C LYS A 3 44.04 -1.14 15.89
N GLN A 4 43.07 -2.04 15.95
CA GLN A 4 41.91 -2.04 15.05
C GLN A 4 40.83 -1.16 15.66
N ARG A 5 40.44 -0.12 14.93
CA ARG A 5 39.37 0.81 15.33
C ARG A 5 38.07 0.51 14.59
N VAL A 6 36.96 0.75 15.27
CA VAL A 6 35.61 0.71 14.69
C VAL A 6 35.07 2.13 14.66
N ILE A 7 34.58 2.55 13.49
CA ILE A 7 33.99 3.87 13.31
C ILE A 7 32.50 3.72 13.06
N TYR A 8 31.69 4.38 13.89
CA TYR A 8 30.27 4.54 13.67
C TYR A 8 30.00 5.93 13.10
N THR A 9 29.43 5.97 11.90
CA THR A 9 29.07 7.23 11.26
C THR A 9 27.58 7.45 11.34
N SER A 10 27.17 8.66 11.68
CA SER A 10 25.76 9.08 11.62
C SER A 10 25.61 10.37 10.82
N PRO A 11 24.42 10.62 10.24
CA PRO A 11 24.23 11.74 9.32
C PRO A 11 24.09 13.08 10.07
N ILE A 12 23.84 13.05 11.38
CA ILE A 12 23.43 14.23 12.15
C ILE A 12 24.13 14.22 13.51
N LYS A 13 24.64 15.39 13.91
CA LYS A 13 25.33 15.60 15.19
C LYS A 13 24.50 15.18 16.41
N ALA A 14 23.21 15.49 16.43
CA ALA A 14 22.31 15.11 17.53
C ALA A 14 22.26 13.59 17.73
N PHE A 15 22.20 12.82 16.64
CA PHE A 15 22.23 11.36 16.69
C PHE A 15 23.62 10.81 17.01
N SER A 16 24.70 11.44 16.52
CA SER A 16 26.06 11.09 16.97
C SER A 16 26.19 11.23 18.49
N ASN A 17 25.67 12.31 19.06
CA ASN A 17 25.68 12.55 20.50
C ASN A 17 24.83 11.54 21.27
N GLN A 18 23.65 11.19 20.75
CA GLN A 18 22.79 10.16 21.35
C GLN A 18 23.50 8.80 21.34
N LYS A 19 24.01 8.37 20.17
CA LYS A 19 24.72 7.08 20.03
C LYS A 19 25.99 7.01 20.86
N TYR A 20 26.71 8.12 21.01
CA TYR A 20 27.84 8.19 21.92
C TYR A 20 27.44 7.92 23.38
N ARG A 21 26.29 8.44 23.85
CA ARG A 21 25.78 8.15 25.20
C ARG A 21 25.39 6.68 25.33
N GLU A 22 24.65 6.14 24.37
CA GLU A 22 24.26 4.72 24.35
C GLU A 22 25.49 3.79 24.35
N PHE A 23 26.49 4.07 23.50
CA PHE A 23 27.71 3.27 23.44
C PHE A 23 28.58 3.42 24.67
N LYS A 24 28.52 4.56 25.37
CA LYS A 24 29.26 4.74 26.63
C LYS A 24 28.67 3.93 27.78
N GLU A 25 27.40 3.56 27.71
CA GLU A 25 26.77 2.65 28.67
C GLU A 25 27.20 1.19 28.44
N GLU A 26 27.44 0.79 27.18
CA GLU A 26 27.77 -0.60 26.81
C GLU A 26 29.28 -0.86 26.66
N PHE A 27 30.06 0.15 26.25
CA PHE A 27 31.49 0.05 25.97
C PHE A 27 32.30 1.06 26.80
N SER A 28 33.45 0.62 27.30
CA SER A 28 34.32 1.43 28.17
C SER A 28 35.21 2.43 27.44
N VAL A 29 35.48 2.24 26.14
CA VAL A 29 36.41 3.08 25.35
C VAL A 29 35.71 3.59 24.09
N VAL A 30 34.97 4.70 24.24
CA VAL A 30 34.20 5.32 23.16
C VAL A 30 34.61 6.78 23.01
N GLY A 31 34.91 7.20 21.80
CA GLY A 31 35.20 8.59 21.42
C GLY A 31 34.08 9.18 20.57
N LEU A 32 34.01 10.51 20.55
CA LEU A 32 33.08 11.27 19.74
C LEU A 32 33.85 12.30 18.91
N MET A 33 33.67 12.32 17.60
CA MET A 33 34.23 13.32 16.71
C MET A 33 33.13 13.97 15.88
N THR A 34 32.70 15.14 16.31
CA THR A 34 31.80 16.02 15.57
C THR A 34 32.58 17.26 15.14
N GLY A 35 32.09 18.01 14.15
CA GLY A 35 32.79 19.20 13.65
C GLY A 35 33.18 20.22 14.73
N ASP A 36 32.42 20.25 15.83
CA ASP A 36 32.61 21.23 16.92
C ASP A 36 33.20 20.62 18.20
N VAL A 37 32.98 19.32 18.44
CA VAL A 37 33.35 18.66 19.70
C VAL A 37 34.08 17.36 19.39
N THR A 38 35.29 17.24 19.91
CA THR A 38 36.12 16.05 19.86
C THR A 38 36.38 15.55 21.29
N ILE A 39 35.93 14.34 21.59
CA ILE A 39 36.11 13.66 22.88
C ILE A 39 36.83 12.34 22.62
N GLU A 40 37.93 12.13 23.32
CA GLU A 40 38.72 10.89 23.30
C GLU A 40 38.97 10.32 21.88
N PRO A 41 39.67 11.07 21.00
CA PRO A 41 39.88 10.68 19.60
C PRO A 41 40.76 9.42 19.42
N ASN A 42 41.41 8.99 20.50
CA ASN A 42 42.24 7.77 20.54
C ASN A 42 41.46 6.52 20.95
N ALA A 43 40.14 6.63 21.14
CA ALA A 43 39.29 5.51 21.47
C ALA A 43 39.26 4.43 20.38
N SER A 44 38.98 3.19 20.79
CA SER A 44 38.86 2.03 19.88
C SER A 44 37.53 2.04 19.13
N CYS A 45 36.45 2.54 19.75
CA CYS A 45 35.16 2.82 19.11
C CYS A 45 35.00 4.33 18.97
N LEU A 46 34.75 4.82 17.75
CA LEU A 46 34.66 6.24 17.47
C LEU A 46 33.35 6.57 16.77
N VAL A 47 32.52 7.38 17.43
CA VAL A 47 31.26 7.88 16.85
C VAL A 47 31.55 9.22 16.19
N MET A 48 31.19 9.40 14.92
CA MET A 48 31.41 10.65 14.20
C MET A 48 30.31 10.96 13.19
N THR A 49 30.29 12.18 12.68
CA THR A 49 29.41 12.50 11.54
C THR A 49 30.01 12.01 10.23
N THR A 50 29.16 11.64 9.27
CA THR A 50 29.57 11.22 7.92
C THR A 50 30.46 12.26 7.21
N GLU A 51 30.22 13.54 7.44
CA GLU A 51 31.02 14.65 6.91
C GLU A 51 32.45 14.67 7.46
N ILE A 52 32.62 14.44 8.76
CA ILE A 52 33.94 14.42 9.40
C ILE A 52 34.72 13.20 8.96
N TRP A 53 34.07 12.03 8.87
CA TRP A 53 34.66 10.83 8.30
C TRP A 53 35.17 11.08 6.87
N ARG A 54 34.33 11.67 6.01
CA ARG A 54 34.69 11.99 4.63
C ARG A 54 35.85 12.99 4.55
N SER A 55 35.87 14.00 5.41
CA SER A 55 36.98 14.96 5.51
C SER A 55 38.30 14.30 5.92
N MET A 56 38.26 13.37 6.89
CA MET A 56 39.44 12.60 7.32
C MET A 56 39.98 11.70 6.20
N GLN A 57 39.08 11.10 5.42
CA GLN A 57 39.46 10.29 4.26
C GLN A 57 40.16 11.14 3.19
N TYR A 58 39.63 12.32 2.86
CA TYR A 58 40.27 13.23 1.90
C TYR A 58 41.63 13.75 2.39
N LYS A 59 41.77 14.01 3.69
CA LYS A 59 43.03 14.50 4.29
C LYS A 59 44.07 13.41 4.55
N GLY A 60 43.73 12.13 4.36
CA GLY A 60 44.64 11.02 4.58
C GLY A 60 45.13 10.90 6.03
N SER A 61 44.25 11.15 7.02
CA SER A 61 44.62 11.08 8.44
C SER A 61 45.13 9.68 8.83
N GLU A 62 46.11 9.60 9.74
CA GLU A 62 46.63 8.33 10.27
C GLU A 62 45.54 7.45 10.88
N VAL A 63 44.47 8.06 11.42
CA VAL A 63 43.30 7.34 11.95
C VAL A 63 42.66 6.43 10.90
N VAL A 64 42.67 6.83 9.61
CA VAL A 64 42.10 6.05 8.49
C VAL A 64 42.90 4.76 8.25
N ARG A 65 44.20 4.73 8.58
CA ARG A 65 45.06 3.54 8.43
C ARG A 65 44.83 2.49 9.51
N GLU A 66 44.25 2.87 10.65
CA GLU A 66 44.00 2.01 11.81
C GLU A 66 42.56 1.46 11.86
N VAL A 67 41.71 1.79 10.87
CA VAL A 67 40.30 1.37 10.84
C VAL A 67 40.16 -0.06 10.33
N ALA A 68 39.48 -0.91 11.10
CA ALA A 68 39.11 -2.25 10.66
C ALA A 68 37.69 -2.31 10.10
N TRP A 69 36.76 -1.57 10.70
CA TRP A 69 35.34 -1.59 10.33
C TRP A 69 34.71 -0.21 10.39
N ILE A 70 33.84 0.06 9.42
CA ILE A 70 33.04 1.29 9.34
C ILE A 70 31.58 0.90 9.27
N ILE A 71 30.79 1.46 10.18
CA ILE A 71 29.34 1.30 10.22
C ILE A 71 28.73 2.59 9.69
N PHE A 72 27.97 2.47 8.59
CA PHE A 72 27.24 3.57 7.98
C PHE A 72 25.78 3.50 8.40
N ASP A 73 25.34 4.51 9.14
CA ASP A 73 23.94 4.70 9.50
C ASP A 73 23.30 5.72 8.53
N GLU A 74 22.78 5.24 7.39
CA GLU A 74 22.19 6.09 6.34
C GLU A 74 20.65 6.17 6.40
N CYS A 75 20.02 5.39 7.28
CA CYS A 75 18.56 5.28 7.36
C CYS A 75 18.06 5.93 8.65
N LEU A 76 17.13 6.88 8.52
CA LEU A 76 16.48 7.49 9.67
C LEU A 76 15.02 7.04 9.75
N PHE A 77 14.66 6.44 10.88
CA PHE A 77 13.26 6.21 11.26
C PHE A 77 12.79 7.39 12.10
N ALA A 78 11.77 8.09 11.62
CA ALA A 78 11.25 9.28 12.28
C ALA A 78 9.73 9.31 12.21
N THR A 79 9.12 9.94 13.21
CA THR A 79 7.69 10.24 13.23
C THR A 79 7.42 11.54 12.48
N GLU A 80 6.15 11.82 12.20
CA GLU A 80 5.68 13.01 11.47
C GLU A 80 6.29 14.33 11.98
N THR A 81 6.47 14.49 13.29
CA THR A 81 7.02 15.73 13.89
C THR A 81 8.38 16.11 13.33
N PHE A 82 9.15 15.15 12.84
CA PHE A 82 10.44 15.38 12.21
C PHE A 82 10.35 16.25 10.95
N SER A 83 9.27 16.09 10.16
CA SER A 83 9.00 16.89 8.95
C SER A 83 8.69 18.36 9.22
N ILE A 84 8.23 18.68 10.44
CA ILE A 84 7.91 20.05 10.86
C ILE A 84 9.16 20.74 11.43
N GLY A 85 9.97 20.01 12.21
CA GLY A 85 10.90 20.61 13.17
C GLY A 85 12.27 21.01 12.63
N LEU A 86 12.74 20.45 11.51
CA LEU A 86 14.10 20.66 11.02
C LEU A 86 14.16 20.72 9.49
N ASN A 87 14.92 21.68 8.95
CA ASN A 87 15.24 21.75 7.52
C ASN A 87 16.32 20.72 7.15
N MET A 88 16.00 19.44 7.30
CA MET A 88 16.91 18.34 7.01
C MET A 88 16.40 17.50 5.83
N PRO A 89 16.75 17.89 4.60
CA PRO A 89 16.33 17.16 3.41
C PRO A 89 17.07 15.82 3.30
N ALA A 90 16.33 14.77 2.92
CA ALA A 90 16.83 13.44 2.62
C ALA A 90 16.72 13.16 1.12
N LYS A 91 17.52 12.25 0.57
CA LYS A 91 17.38 11.86 -0.86
C LYS A 91 16.06 11.14 -1.14
N THR A 92 15.66 10.27 -0.20
CA THR A 92 14.48 9.42 -0.31
C THR A 92 13.68 9.49 0.99
N VAL A 93 12.36 9.63 0.88
CA VAL A 93 11.42 9.51 2.00
C VAL A 93 10.56 8.27 1.75
N VAL A 94 10.41 7.44 2.79
CA VAL A 94 9.62 6.21 2.72
C VAL A 94 8.51 6.29 3.75
N PHE A 95 7.27 6.20 3.28
CA PHE A 95 6.09 6.11 4.13
C PHE A 95 5.79 4.64 4.41
N SER A 96 5.94 4.23 5.67
CA SER A 96 5.64 2.86 6.10
C SER A 96 4.15 2.57 6.19
N ASN A 97 3.34 3.58 6.49
CA ASN A 97 1.89 3.47 6.59
C ASN A 97 1.23 4.78 6.15
N VAL A 98 0.07 4.66 5.53
CA VAL A 98 -0.81 5.74 5.06
C VAL A 98 -1.93 6.08 6.05
N LEU A 99 -2.10 5.27 7.10
CA LEU A 99 -3.04 5.50 8.19
C LEU A 99 -2.34 6.12 9.40
N LYS A 100 -2.93 7.21 9.90
CA LYS A 100 -2.49 7.95 11.08
C LYS A 100 -3.57 7.90 12.16
N PHE A 101 -3.16 7.73 13.41
CA PHE A 101 -4.04 7.80 14.58
C PHE A 101 -4.02 9.19 15.18
N ASP A 102 -5.18 9.87 15.23
CA ASP A 102 -5.29 11.22 15.82
C ASP A 102 -5.56 11.23 17.34
N GLY A 103 -5.71 10.06 17.96
CA GLY A 103 -6.16 9.93 19.36
C GLY A 103 -7.53 9.27 19.49
N ASP A 104 -8.40 9.46 18.49
CA ASP A 104 -9.75 8.87 18.46
C ASP A 104 -9.89 7.77 17.41
N LYS A 105 -9.47 8.06 16.17
CA LYS A 105 -9.65 7.18 15.02
C LYS A 105 -8.42 7.14 14.13
N PHE A 106 -8.26 6.04 13.43
CA PHE A 106 -7.34 5.96 12.30
C PHE A 106 -7.97 6.68 11.10
N ARG A 107 -7.23 7.63 10.54
CA ARG A 107 -7.60 8.33 9.30
C ARG A 107 -6.48 8.22 8.28
N TRP A 108 -6.83 8.36 7.01
CA TRP A 108 -5.85 8.53 5.95
C TRP A 108 -5.11 9.85 6.12
N ILE A 109 -3.81 9.84 5.82
CA ILE A 109 -2.99 11.05 5.75
C ILE A 109 -3.60 12.01 4.73
N SER A 110 -3.72 13.29 5.11
CA SER A 110 -4.26 14.31 4.20
C SER A 110 -3.25 14.71 3.14
N SER A 111 -3.70 15.37 2.07
CA SER A 111 -2.79 15.88 1.03
C SER A 111 -1.79 16.90 1.59
N GLY A 112 -2.21 17.76 2.53
CA GLY A 112 -1.32 18.71 3.19
C GLY A 112 -0.19 18.03 3.99
N GLU A 113 -0.54 17.05 4.81
CA GLU A 113 0.42 16.27 5.61
C GLU A 113 1.38 15.48 4.71
N TYR A 114 0.85 14.86 3.64
CA TYR A 114 1.66 14.16 2.66
C TYR A 114 2.65 15.09 1.96
N ILE A 115 2.21 16.27 1.49
CA ILE A 115 3.06 17.27 0.84
C ILE A 115 4.17 17.73 1.79
N GLN A 116 3.84 17.94 3.07
CA GLN A 116 4.80 18.35 4.07
C GLN A 116 5.90 17.30 4.31
N MET A 117 5.51 16.04 4.50
CA MET A 117 6.47 14.95 4.74
C MET A 117 7.27 14.59 3.49
N SER A 118 6.61 14.51 2.33
CA SER A 118 7.27 14.21 1.05
C SER A 118 8.17 15.35 0.58
N GLY A 119 7.89 16.59 1.00
CA GLY A 119 8.71 17.77 0.72
C GLY A 119 10.12 17.73 1.32
N CYS A 120 10.37 16.83 2.29
CA CYS A 120 11.72 16.55 2.79
C CYS A 120 12.58 15.73 1.80
N ALA A 121 12.00 15.18 0.72
CA ALA A 121 12.73 14.40 -0.28
C ALA A 121 13.39 15.30 -1.35
N GLY A 122 14.66 15.04 -1.63
CA GLY A 122 15.49 15.75 -2.61
C GLY A 122 16.30 16.88 -1.98
N ARG A 123 17.64 16.73 -1.97
CA ARG A 123 18.55 17.76 -1.49
C ARG A 123 18.93 18.70 -2.62
N ARG A 124 18.73 20.00 -2.40
CA ARG A 124 19.05 21.06 -3.36
C ARG A 124 20.54 21.02 -3.74
N GLY A 125 20.81 20.95 -5.04
CA GLY A 125 22.18 21.00 -5.59
C GLY A 125 22.98 19.69 -5.50
N ILE A 126 22.43 18.62 -4.91
CA ILE A 126 23.11 17.32 -4.80
C ILE A 126 22.32 16.23 -5.51
N ASP A 127 21.00 16.21 -5.34
CA ASP A 127 20.14 15.18 -5.93
C ASP A 127 19.38 15.76 -7.14
N GLU A 128 19.32 15.02 -8.26
CA GLU A 128 18.55 15.41 -9.45
C GLU A 128 17.03 15.41 -9.21
N ARG A 129 16.55 14.52 -8.33
CA ARG A 129 15.15 14.37 -7.95
C ARG A 129 15.01 13.82 -6.53
N GLY A 130 13.94 14.20 -5.84
CA GLY A 130 13.51 13.56 -4.60
C GLY A 130 12.70 12.30 -4.89
N ILE A 131 12.95 11.22 -4.15
CA ILE A 131 12.21 9.97 -4.29
C ILE A 131 11.29 9.81 -3.08
N CYS A 132 9.99 9.63 -3.33
CA CYS A 132 9.02 9.28 -2.29
C CYS A 132 8.48 7.89 -2.57
N ILE A 133 8.59 6.98 -1.60
CA ILE A 133 8.08 5.62 -1.68
C ILE A 133 6.93 5.50 -0.69
N LEU A 134 5.76 5.12 -1.18
CA LEU A 134 4.58 4.91 -0.37
C LEU A 134 4.31 3.40 -0.26
N MET A 135 4.35 2.87 0.96
CA MET A 135 3.86 1.51 1.21
C MET A 135 2.32 1.56 1.28
N VAL A 136 1.68 0.93 0.31
CA VAL A 136 0.21 0.89 0.18
C VAL A 136 -0.28 -0.50 0.56
N ASP A 137 -1.30 -0.53 1.42
CA ASP A 137 -2.03 -1.75 1.77
C ASP A 137 -3.25 -1.93 0.85
N GLU A 138 -3.78 -3.15 0.75
CA GLU A 138 -4.88 -3.51 -0.16
C GLU A 138 -6.18 -2.73 0.14
N LYS A 139 -6.30 -2.19 1.36
CA LYS A 139 -7.45 -1.40 1.83
C LYS A 139 -7.55 0.02 1.24
N LEU A 140 -6.52 0.52 0.55
CA LEU A 140 -6.51 1.88 0.04
C LEU A 140 -7.27 2.00 -1.28
N GLU A 141 -8.39 2.72 -1.27
CA GLU A 141 -9.15 3.00 -2.50
C GLU A 141 -8.37 3.91 -3.46
N PRO A 142 -8.37 3.66 -4.79
CA PRO A 142 -7.65 4.48 -5.76
C PRO A 142 -8.05 5.96 -5.76
N SER A 143 -9.31 6.27 -5.46
CA SER A 143 -9.83 7.64 -5.34
C SER A 143 -9.14 8.39 -4.19
N THR A 144 -9.10 7.78 -3.01
CA THR A 144 -8.43 8.30 -1.81
C THR A 144 -6.92 8.46 -2.04
N ALA A 145 -6.27 7.47 -2.66
CA ALA A 145 -4.85 7.57 -3.03
C ALA A 145 -4.58 8.75 -3.97
N LYS A 146 -5.45 8.97 -4.96
CA LYS A 146 -5.34 10.08 -5.90
C LYS A 146 -5.52 11.43 -5.18
N THR A 147 -6.48 11.53 -4.26
CA THR A 147 -6.69 12.74 -3.46
C THR A 147 -5.51 13.02 -2.55
N MET A 148 -4.90 12.01 -1.92
CA MET A 148 -3.71 12.20 -1.09
C MET A 148 -2.48 12.64 -1.89
N LEU A 149 -2.22 12.01 -3.05
CA LEU A 149 -1.03 12.26 -3.85
C LEU A 149 -1.13 13.51 -4.76
N LYS A 150 -2.31 13.79 -5.31
CA LYS A 150 -2.56 14.89 -6.25
C LYS A 150 -3.46 16.00 -5.67
N GLY A 151 -3.91 15.85 -4.43
CA GLY A 151 -4.75 16.86 -3.78
C GLY A 151 -4.00 18.17 -3.58
N SER A 152 -4.76 19.26 -3.51
CA SER A 152 -4.24 20.54 -3.07
C SER A 152 -3.86 20.49 -1.59
N ALA A 153 -2.97 21.38 -1.16
CA ALA A 153 -2.72 21.58 0.26
C ALA A 153 -4.03 21.91 0.98
N ASP A 154 -4.20 21.37 2.18
CA ASP A 154 -5.40 21.62 2.97
C ASP A 154 -5.52 23.09 3.33
N CYS A 155 -6.74 23.63 3.22
CA CYS A 155 -7.03 24.97 3.71
C CYS A 155 -6.78 25.02 5.22
N LEU A 156 -6.16 26.11 5.68
CA LEU A 156 -5.94 26.33 7.11
C LEU A 156 -7.28 26.63 7.81
N ASN A 157 -7.98 25.57 8.20
CA ASN A 157 -9.16 25.66 9.04
C ASN A 157 -8.75 25.54 10.51
N ARG A 158 -9.43 26.28 11.39
CA ARG A 158 -9.17 26.21 12.82
C ARG A 158 -9.56 24.81 13.32
N GLY A 159 -8.61 24.08 13.92
CA GLY A 159 -8.89 22.76 14.49
C GLY A 159 -9.82 22.83 15.71
N PRO A 160 -10.61 21.76 16.00
CA PRO A 160 -11.56 21.71 17.11
C PRO A 160 -10.91 21.89 18.49
N LEU A 161 -9.60 21.64 18.60
CA LEU A 161 -8.85 21.74 19.86
C LEU A 161 -8.69 23.19 20.35
N PHE A 162 -8.57 24.16 19.44
CA PHE A 162 -8.49 25.58 19.82
C PHE A 162 -9.85 26.14 20.25
N ASP A 163 -10.94 25.57 19.71
CA ASP A 163 -12.31 25.91 20.10
C ASP A 163 -12.62 25.40 21.52
N ALA A 164 -12.09 24.22 21.86
CA ALA A 164 -12.08 23.71 23.23
C ALA A 164 -11.19 24.56 24.17
N MET A 165 -10.04 25.06 23.70
CA MET A 165 -9.14 25.87 24.52
C MET A 165 -9.72 27.25 24.88
N ILE A 166 -10.51 27.86 23.99
CA ILE A 166 -11.27 29.08 24.29
C ILE A 166 -12.45 28.79 25.23
N LYS A 167 -13.09 27.61 25.10
CA LYS A 167 -14.20 27.17 25.95
C LYS A 167 -13.76 26.66 27.32
N THR A 168 -12.50 26.25 27.49
CA THR A 168 -11.95 25.71 28.74
C THR A 168 -11.45 26.85 29.64
N TRP A 169 -11.82 26.79 30.91
CA TRP A 169 -11.67 27.81 31.96
C TRP A 169 -10.26 28.41 32.19
N GLY A 170 -9.22 27.90 31.52
CA GLY A 170 -7.82 28.31 31.71
C GLY A 170 -7.50 29.73 31.24
N LEU A 171 -8.15 30.23 30.17
CA LEU A 171 -7.99 31.63 29.73
C LEU A 171 -8.75 32.62 30.62
N GLY A 172 -9.75 32.17 31.39
CA GLY A 172 -10.53 33.04 32.27
C GLY A 172 -9.71 33.66 33.41
N LEU A 173 -8.77 32.90 33.97
CA LEU A 173 -7.97 33.32 35.13
C LEU A 173 -6.75 34.18 34.76
N THR A 174 -6.04 33.86 33.68
CA THR A 174 -4.89 34.68 33.24
C THR A 174 -5.35 35.97 32.58
N SER A 175 -6.50 35.94 31.88
CA SER A 175 -7.06 37.14 31.30
C SER A 175 -7.57 38.09 32.38
N MET A 176 -7.99 37.60 33.58
CA MET A 176 -8.64 38.35 34.68
C MET A 176 -7.93 39.66 35.10
N ARG A 177 -6.59 39.70 35.02
CA ARG A 177 -5.80 40.92 35.32
C ARG A 177 -5.84 41.98 34.23
N THR A 178 -6.19 41.61 33.00
CA THR A 178 -6.32 42.50 31.83
C THR A 178 -7.80 42.78 31.51
N TRP A 179 -8.74 42.50 32.41
CA TRP A 179 -10.17 42.78 32.16
C TRP A 179 -10.54 44.25 32.35
N VAL A 180 -9.80 45.01 33.16
CA VAL A 180 -10.17 46.41 33.46
C VAL A 180 -10.13 47.32 32.22
N GLN A 181 -9.38 46.97 31.17
CA GLN A 181 -9.38 47.70 29.89
C GLN A 181 -10.26 47.08 28.80
N VAL A 182 -10.76 45.85 29.00
CA VAL A 182 -11.51 45.10 27.97
C VAL A 182 -13.03 45.06 28.26
N TRP A 183 -13.46 45.37 29.48
CA TRP A 183 -14.88 45.42 29.88
C TRP A 183 -15.74 46.47 29.14
N GLU A 184 -15.14 47.37 28.36
CA GLU A 184 -15.88 48.31 27.52
C GLU A 184 -16.23 47.73 26.13
N GLN A 185 -15.89 46.46 25.87
CA GLN A 185 -16.31 45.74 24.67
C GLN A 185 -17.44 44.76 25.01
N PRO A 186 -18.55 44.75 24.24
CA PRO A 186 -19.63 43.80 24.49
C PRO A 186 -19.09 42.38 24.40
N HIS A 187 -19.50 41.50 25.32
CA HIS A 187 -19.00 40.12 25.48
C HIS A 187 -19.03 39.24 24.20
N GLY A 188 -19.65 39.71 23.10
CA GLY A 188 -19.61 39.08 21.78
C GLY A 188 -18.51 39.55 20.82
N ALA A 189 -17.82 40.67 21.07
CA ALA A 189 -16.82 41.24 20.14
C ALA A 189 -15.57 40.36 19.98
N CYS A 190 -15.16 39.67 21.05
CA CYS A 190 -14.05 38.70 21.01
C CYS A 190 -14.42 37.44 20.20
N LEU A 191 -15.68 37.01 20.26
CA LEU A 191 -16.18 35.87 19.48
C LEU A 191 -16.35 36.23 17.99
N GLN A 192 -16.75 37.46 17.67
CA GLN A 192 -16.86 37.94 16.27
C GLN A 192 -15.50 38.16 15.60
N SER A 193 -14.49 38.61 16.35
CA SER A 193 -13.12 38.79 15.84
C SER A 193 -12.33 37.47 15.71
N THR A 194 -12.95 36.33 16.04
CA THR A 194 -12.31 35.03 15.93
C THR A 194 -12.28 34.55 14.47
N LEU A 195 -11.12 34.07 14.01
CA LEU A 195 -10.89 33.54 12.66
C LEU A 195 -11.98 32.56 12.17
N SER A 196 -12.53 31.72 13.04
CA SER A 196 -13.60 30.77 12.67
C SER A 196 -14.88 31.50 12.28
N SER A 197 -15.30 32.47 13.09
CA SER A 197 -16.49 33.29 12.82
C SER A 197 -16.27 34.08 11.52
N THR A 198 -15.08 34.65 11.33
CA THR A 198 -14.76 35.41 10.11
C THR A 198 -14.72 34.54 8.85
N LEU A 199 -14.24 33.30 8.94
CA LEU A 199 -14.25 32.35 7.81
C LEU A 199 -15.67 31.88 7.48
N SER A 200 -16.48 31.57 8.50
CA SER A 200 -17.89 31.23 8.32
C SER A 200 -18.65 32.38 7.70
N ASP A 201 -18.50 33.60 8.22
CA ASP A 201 -19.18 34.79 7.72
C ASP A 201 -18.79 35.11 6.27
N ARG A 202 -17.54 34.83 5.87
CA ARG A 202 -17.10 34.94 4.48
C ARG A 202 -17.69 33.87 3.57
N ALA A 203 -17.97 32.67 4.07
CA ALA A 203 -18.52 31.57 3.28
C ALA A 203 -20.05 31.65 3.10
N ILE A 204 -20.77 32.30 4.02
CA ILE A 204 -22.23 32.48 3.95
C ILE A 204 -22.71 33.05 2.61
N PRO A 205 -22.19 34.18 2.08
CA PRO A 205 -22.71 34.76 0.83
C PRO A 205 -22.51 33.83 -0.37
N ASP A 206 -21.41 33.09 -0.43
CA ASP A 206 -21.15 32.12 -1.49
C ASP A 206 -22.13 30.94 -1.43
N LEU A 207 -22.41 30.44 -0.23
CA LEU A 207 -23.41 29.38 0.00
C LEU A 207 -24.82 29.86 -0.31
N GLU A 208 -25.18 31.08 0.09
CA GLU A 208 -26.47 31.69 -0.25
C GLU A 208 -26.63 31.86 -1.76
N LYS A 209 -25.57 32.27 -2.46
CA LYS A 209 -25.57 32.35 -3.92
C LYS A 209 -25.76 30.97 -4.55
N GLN A 210 -25.04 29.94 -4.10
CA GLN A 210 -25.22 28.57 -4.59
C GLN A 210 -26.64 28.05 -4.34
N ALA A 211 -27.23 28.36 -3.17
CA ALA A 211 -28.60 27.99 -2.85
C ALA A 211 -29.61 28.70 -3.76
N LYS A 212 -29.39 29.99 -4.07
CA LYS A 212 -30.21 30.75 -5.02
C LYS A 212 -30.09 30.18 -6.43
N ASP A 213 -28.88 29.95 -6.92
CA ASP A 213 -28.64 29.37 -8.26
C ASP A 213 -29.31 27.99 -8.40
N LEU A 214 -29.26 27.15 -7.37
CA LEU A 214 -29.93 25.84 -7.35
C LEU A 214 -31.45 25.98 -7.26
N LYS A 215 -31.96 26.97 -6.54
CA LYS A 215 -33.39 27.25 -6.45
C LYS A 215 -33.94 27.76 -7.79
N GLU A 216 -33.25 28.66 -8.46
CA GLU A 216 -33.61 29.11 -9.81
C GLU A 216 -33.60 27.94 -10.81
N LYS A 217 -32.61 27.05 -10.72
CA LYS A 217 -32.59 25.82 -11.52
C LYS A 217 -33.79 24.92 -11.22
N ARG A 218 -34.18 24.76 -9.96
CA ARG A 218 -35.38 24.00 -9.58
C ARG A 218 -36.64 24.64 -10.16
N ASP A 219 -36.81 25.94 -9.95
CA ASP A 219 -38.01 26.69 -10.35
C ASP A 219 -38.14 26.78 -11.88
N SER A 220 -37.03 26.67 -12.62
CA SER A 220 -37.02 26.59 -14.09
C SER A 220 -37.53 25.26 -14.65
N ILE A 221 -37.56 24.20 -13.84
CA ILE A 221 -38.03 22.87 -14.26
C ILE A 221 -39.54 22.81 -14.03
N VAL A 222 -40.32 23.12 -15.07
CA VAL A 222 -41.78 22.99 -15.05
C VAL A 222 -42.15 21.60 -15.55
N ILE A 223 -42.81 20.82 -14.69
CA ILE A 223 -43.26 19.45 -14.98
C ILE A 223 -44.80 19.48 -15.08
N GLU A 224 -45.35 18.95 -16.16
CA GLU A 224 -46.80 18.77 -16.29
C GLU A 224 -47.28 17.66 -15.34
N GLU A 225 -48.37 17.91 -14.60
CA GLU A 225 -48.96 16.97 -13.62
C GLU A 225 -47.98 16.47 -12.53
N GLU A 226 -47.37 17.40 -11.79
CA GLU A 226 -46.40 17.11 -10.71
C GLU A 226 -46.91 16.09 -9.68
N ASP A 227 -48.16 16.21 -9.23
CA ASP A 227 -48.77 15.29 -8.24
C ASP A 227 -48.84 13.84 -8.75
N SER A 228 -49.17 13.65 -10.03
CA SER A 228 -49.24 12.31 -10.65
C SER A 228 -47.84 11.72 -10.83
N LEU A 229 -46.87 12.56 -11.24
CA LEU A 229 -45.49 12.13 -11.42
C LEU A 229 -44.81 11.79 -10.09
N GLU A 230 -45.06 12.55 -9.02
CA GLU A 230 -44.53 12.27 -7.69
C GLU A 230 -45.00 10.89 -7.21
N ASN A 231 -46.31 10.64 -7.35
CA ASN A 231 -46.90 9.33 -7.04
C ASN A 231 -46.26 8.23 -7.91
N TYR A 232 -46.15 8.45 -9.23
CA TYR A 232 -45.50 7.50 -10.13
C TYR A 232 -44.03 7.29 -9.80
N TYR A 233 -43.27 8.29 -9.32
CA TYR A 233 -41.85 8.15 -9.00
C TYR A 233 -41.62 7.43 -7.66
N SER A 234 -42.51 7.64 -6.69
CA SER A 234 -42.48 6.93 -5.41
C SER A 234 -42.67 5.42 -5.60
N LEU A 235 -43.50 5.00 -6.56
CA LEU A 235 -43.82 3.59 -6.82
C LEU A 235 -42.60 2.75 -7.26
N PRO A 236 -41.77 3.13 -8.26
CA PRO A 236 -40.51 2.48 -8.61
C PRO A 236 -39.48 2.50 -7.49
N GLN A 237 -39.42 3.57 -6.67
CA GLN A 237 -38.52 3.59 -5.52
C GLN A 237 -38.92 2.53 -4.49
N GLN A 238 -40.21 2.47 -4.16
CA GLN A 238 -40.77 1.43 -3.29
C GLN A 238 -40.59 0.04 -3.90
N TYR A 239 -40.86 -0.14 -5.19
CA TYR A 239 -40.63 -1.40 -5.88
C TYR A 239 -39.16 -1.84 -5.79
N LYS A 240 -38.21 -0.92 -5.97
CA LYS A 240 -36.77 -1.20 -5.81
C LYS A 240 -36.41 -1.60 -4.38
N SER A 241 -36.96 -0.93 -3.37
CA SER A 241 -36.70 -1.29 -1.97
C SER A 241 -37.31 -2.66 -1.64
N LEU A 242 -38.58 -2.91 -2.00
CA LEU A 242 -39.21 -4.21 -1.78
C LEU A 242 -38.50 -5.34 -2.54
N LYS A 243 -38.06 -5.10 -3.78
CA LYS A 243 -37.29 -6.09 -4.56
C LYS A 243 -35.96 -6.43 -3.89
N LYS A 244 -35.31 -5.43 -3.28
CA LYS A 244 -34.09 -5.64 -2.49
C LYS A 244 -34.36 -6.49 -1.25
N ASP A 245 -35.45 -6.21 -0.53
CA ASP A 245 -35.82 -6.98 0.66
C ASP A 245 -36.15 -8.44 0.30
N VAL A 246 -36.89 -8.66 -0.79
CA VAL A 246 -37.17 -10.01 -1.32
C VAL A 246 -35.87 -10.73 -1.68
N ARG A 247 -34.94 -10.04 -2.34
CA ARG A 247 -33.63 -10.59 -2.69
C ARG A 247 -32.87 -11.02 -1.43
N ASP A 248 -32.80 -10.17 -0.43
CA ASP A 248 -32.05 -10.45 0.80
C ASP A 248 -32.62 -11.66 1.55
N ILE A 249 -33.95 -11.86 1.50
CA ILE A 249 -34.62 -13.05 2.05
C ILE A 249 -34.27 -14.31 1.22
N VAL A 250 -34.45 -14.26 -0.11
CA VAL A 250 -34.23 -15.41 -1.01
C VAL A 250 -32.78 -15.88 -0.99
N PHE A 251 -31.83 -14.95 -0.94
CA PHE A 251 -30.39 -15.25 -0.94
C PHE A 251 -29.80 -15.48 0.44
N SER A 252 -30.63 -15.45 1.50
CA SER A 252 -30.19 -15.89 2.80
C SER A 252 -29.69 -17.36 2.72
N PRO A 253 -28.57 -17.70 3.40
CA PRO A 253 -27.94 -19.02 3.28
C PRO A 253 -28.88 -20.20 3.57
N ARG A 254 -29.97 -19.99 4.30
CA ARG A 254 -30.94 -21.06 4.60
C ARG A 254 -31.72 -21.53 3.37
N TYR A 255 -32.05 -20.63 2.45
CA TYR A 255 -32.90 -20.95 1.30
C TYR A 255 -32.12 -21.16 0.00
N CYS A 256 -30.99 -20.48 -0.20
CA CYS A 256 -30.27 -20.51 -1.47
C CYS A 256 -29.37 -21.74 -1.67
N LEU A 257 -28.86 -22.36 -0.59
CA LEU A 257 -27.86 -23.43 -0.64
C LEU A 257 -28.25 -24.63 -1.52
N PRO A 258 -29.47 -25.19 -1.47
CA PRO A 258 -29.86 -26.32 -2.31
C PRO A 258 -29.83 -26.01 -3.81
N PHE A 259 -29.97 -24.72 -4.15
CA PHE A 259 -30.05 -24.25 -5.53
C PHE A 259 -28.68 -23.86 -6.11
N LEU A 260 -27.62 -23.77 -5.31
CA LEU A 260 -26.27 -23.42 -5.76
C LEU A 260 -25.49 -24.65 -6.28
N GLN A 261 -26.10 -25.38 -7.23
CA GLN A 261 -25.45 -26.52 -7.86
C GLN A 261 -24.45 -26.08 -8.94
N PRO A 262 -23.32 -26.80 -9.10
CA PRO A 262 -22.37 -26.54 -10.19
C PRO A 262 -23.07 -26.70 -11.54
N GLY A 263 -22.79 -25.78 -12.47
CA GLY A 263 -23.45 -25.71 -13.78
C GLY A 263 -24.64 -24.76 -13.84
N ARG A 264 -25.18 -24.29 -12.71
CA ARG A 264 -26.37 -23.43 -12.74
C ARG A 264 -26.03 -22.01 -13.20
N LEU A 265 -26.91 -21.45 -14.04
CA LEU A 265 -26.82 -20.08 -14.53
C LEU A 265 -27.28 -19.08 -13.47
N VAL A 266 -26.49 -18.02 -13.29
CA VAL A 266 -26.68 -17.00 -12.26
C VAL A 266 -26.57 -15.62 -12.87
N CYS A 267 -27.47 -14.75 -12.46
CA CYS A 267 -27.51 -13.35 -12.83
C CYS A 267 -26.80 -12.54 -11.73
N ILE A 268 -25.70 -11.88 -12.09
CA ILE A 268 -24.84 -11.11 -11.18
C ILE A 268 -25.05 -9.62 -11.46
N GLN A 269 -25.26 -8.85 -10.39
CA GLN A 269 -25.32 -7.39 -10.47
C GLN A 269 -23.90 -6.83 -10.32
N CYS A 270 -23.39 -6.20 -11.38
CA CYS A 270 -22.11 -5.51 -11.32
C CYS A 270 -22.33 -4.03 -11.05
N THR A 271 -21.90 -3.56 -9.89
CA THR A 271 -21.76 -2.13 -9.63
C THR A 271 -20.50 -1.63 -10.32
N ARG A 272 -20.60 -0.79 -11.36
CA ARG A 272 -19.42 -0.05 -11.86
C ARG A 272 -18.90 0.82 -10.72
N SER A 273 -17.63 0.65 -10.38
CA SER A 273 -16.86 1.54 -9.50
C SER A 273 -16.42 2.84 -10.20
N ASP A 274 -17.17 3.28 -11.22
CA ASP A 274 -16.94 4.56 -11.90
C ASP A 274 -18.09 5.50 -11.52
N GLU A 275 -17.99 6.11 -10.35
CA GLU A 275 -18.76 7.30 -10.02
C GLU A 275 -18.33 8.43 -10.98
N ASN A 276 -19.00 8.58 -12.12
CA ASN A 276 -19.09 9.84 -12.87
C ASN A 276 -20.07 9.74 -14.05
N SER A 277 -21.31 9.38 -13.75
CA SER A 277 -22.50 9.90 -14.45
C SER A 277 -23.74 9.25 -13.81
N PRO A 278 -24.78 10.00 -13.42
CA PRO A 278 -26.07 9.41 -13.17
C PRO A 278 -26.64 9.05 -14.55
N SER A 279 -26.28 7.89 -15.08
CA SER A 279 -26.96 7.38 -16.26
C SER A 279 -28.39 7.06 -15.84
N LEU A 280 -29.33 7.87 -16.32
CA LEU A 280 -30.79 7.74 -16.23
C LEU A 280 -31.33 6.41 -16.83
N SER A 281 -30.48 5.41 -17.06
CA SER A 281 -30.85 4.11 -17.60
C SER A 281 -31.32 3.21 -16.46
N ILE A 282 -32.61 2.90 -16.47
CA ILE A 282 -33.33 2.01 -15.55
C ILE A 282 -32.85 0.55 -15.63
N GLU A 283 -31.94 0.21 -16.54
CA GLU A 283 -31.37 -1.12 -16.68
C GLU A 283 -30.17 -1.30 -15.75
N ASP A 284 -30.39 -2.04 -14.67
CA ASP A 284 -29.31 -2.63 -13.88
C ASP A 284 -28.37 -3.38 -14.84
N GLN A 285 -27.08 -3.00 -14.91
CA GLN A 285 -26.09 -3.72 -15.72
C GLN A 285 -25.90 -5.13 -15.13
N VAL A 286 -26.68 -6.06 -15.67
CA VAL A 286 -26.75 -7.44 -15.24
C VAL A 286 -25.90 -8.29 -16.18
N THR A 287 -25.08 -9.16 -15.59
CA THR A 287 -24.30 -10.15 -16.35
C THR A 287 -24.72 -11.56 -15.97
N TRP A 288 -24.72 -12.48 -16.93
CA TRP A 288 -24.97 -13.91 -16.66
C TRP A 288 -23.65 -14.66 -16.50
N GLY A 289 -23.55 -15.50 -15.48
CA GLY A 289 -22.43 -16.38 -15.20
C GLY A 289 -22.88 -17.79 -14.86
N VAL A 290 -21.94 -18.72 -14.72
CA VAL A 290 -22.22 -20.12 -14.38
C VAL A 290 -21.53 -20.46 -13.05
N ILE A 291 -22.23 -21.12 -12.14
CA ILE A 291 -21.64 -21.60 -10.89
C ILE A 291 -20.68 -22.75 -11.18
N ILE A 292 -19.44 -22.64 -10.71
CA ILE A 292 -18.45 -23.71 -10.80
C ILE A 292 -18.35 -24.46 -9.48
N ASN A 293 -18.15 -23.74 -8.38
CA ASN A 293 -18.05 -24.28 -7.04
C ASN A 293 -18.61 -23.29 -6.02
N PHE A 294 -19.03 -23.80 -4.87
CA PHE A 294 -19.46 -23.02 -3.73
C PHE A 294 -18.65 -23.46 -2.50
N GLU A 295 -18.01 -22.50 -1.83
CA GLU A 295 -17.24 -22.74 -0.63
C GLU A 295 -17.76 -21.85 0.50
N ARG A 296 -17.96 -22.44 1.68
CA ARG A 296 -18.24 -21.67 2.88
C ARG A 296 -16.91 -21.14 3.40
N VAL A 297 -16.72 -19.83 3.30
CA VAL A 297 -15.60 -19.14 3.95
C VAL A 297 -15.73 -19.38 5.46
N LYS A 298 -14.83 -20.19 6.03
CA LYS A 298 -14.72 -20.40 7.47
C LYS A 298 -13.95 -19.20 8.02
N ASP A 299 -14.61 -18.43 8.90
CA ASP A 299 -14.09 -17.34 9.73
C ASP A 299 -12.77 -16.73 9.25
N LEU A 300 -12.88 -15.66 8.46
CA LEU A 300 -11.77 -14.75 8.20
C LEU A 300 -12.12 -13.39 8.78
N SER A 301 -11.11 -12.77 9.41
CA SER A 301 -11.03 -11.32 9.63
C SER A 301 -11.64 -10.59 8.44
N GLU A 302 -12.34 -9.48 8.69
CA GLU A 302 -13.09 -8.67 7.70
C GLU A 302 -12.31 -8.28 6.42
N ASP A 303 -11.01 -8.56 6.38
CA ASP A 303 -10.03 -8.25 5.37
C ASP A 303 -10.07 -9.14 4.11
N ASP A 304 -10.44 -10.44 4.20
CA ASP A 304 -10.36 -11.35 3.04
C ASP A 304 -11.64 -11.39 2.17
N ALA A 305 -12.74 -10.78 2.63
CA ALA A 305 -14.02 -10.81 1.92
C ALA A 305 -14.08 -9.83 0.72
N ILE A 306 -13.08 -8.96 0.56
CA ILE A 306 -13.09 -7.86 -0.40
C ILE A 306 -11.82 -7.90 -1.27
N ALA A 307 -11.41 -9.08 -1.74
CA ALA A 307 -10.64 -9.14 -2.99
C ALA A 307 -11.59 -8.82 -4.17
N LYS A 308 -12.12 -7.59 -4.21
CA LYS A 308 -12.86 -7.05 -5.36
C LYS A 308 -11.87 -6.89 -6.50
N LYS A 309 -11.60 -7.96 -7.24
CA LYS A 309 -11.04 -7.82 -8.59
C LYS A 309 -11.98 -6.88 -9.34
N THR A 310 -11.44 -5.73 -9.74
CA THR A 310 -12.18 -4.71 -10.49
C THR A 310 -12.42 -5.26 -11.89
N ILE A 311 -13.61 -5.83 -12.11
CA ILE A 311 -13.98 -6.39 -13.41
C ILE A 311 -14.45 -5.26 -14.30
N LYS A 312 -13.75 -5.02 -15.41
CA LYS A 312 -14.29 -4.21 -16.51
C LYS A 312 -15.23 -5.10 -17.32
N ILE A 313 -16.52 -4.76 -17.33
CA ILE A 313 -17.51 -5.45 -18.16
C ILE A 313 -17.21 -5.09 -19.62
N VAL A 314 -16.90 -6.10 -20.41
CA VAL A 314 -16.71 -5.97 -21.86
C VAL A 314 -18.10 -5.91 -22.50
N PRO A 315 -18.43 -4.88 -23.29
CA PRO A 315 -19.71 -4.80 -23.98
C PRO A 315 -19.86 -5.97 -24.97
N LEU A 316 -21.09 -6.44 -25.20
CA LEU A 316 -21.43 -7.60 -26.08
C LEU A 316 -20.85 -7.58 -27.50
N LYS A 317 -20.31 -6.44 -27.96
CA LYS A 317 -19.72 -6.26 -29.29
C LYS A 317 -18.21 -6.53 -29.34
N GLU A 318 -17.55 -6.68 -28.20
CA GLU A 318 -16.11 -6.93 -28.10
C GLU A 318 -15.85 -8.39 -27.70
N PRO A 319 -14.81 -9.04 -28.25
CA PRO A 319 -14.43 -10.40 -27.83
C PRO A 319 -13.95 -10.37 -26.37
N GLY A 320 -14.70 -11.01 -25.48
CA GLY A 320 -14.33 -11.20 -24.08
C GLY A 320 -13.90 -12.65 -23.80
N GLU A 321 -13.00 -12.83 -22.83
CA GLU A 321 -12.58 -14.16 -22.36
C GLU A 321 -13.39 -14.56 -21.11
N PRO A 322 -13.83 -15.83 -21.00
CA PRO A 322 -14.51 -16.30 -19.79
C PRO A 322 -13.50 -16.42 -18.63
N ILE A 323 -13.78 -15.73 -17.53
CA ILE A 323 -12.92 -15.73 -16.32
C ILE A 323 -13.71 -16.30 -15.14
N VAL A 324 -13.04 -17.15 -14.35
CA VAL A 324 -13.58 -17.66 -13.08
C VAL A 324 -13.33 -16.64 -11.98
N VAL A 325 -14.41 -16.19 -11.31
CA VAL A 325 -14.34 -15.19 -10.25
C VAL A 325 -15.08 -15.66 -9.01
N SER A 326 -14.52 -15.39 -7.84
CA SER A 326 -15.18 -15.52 -6.53
C SER A 326 -16.10 -14.33 -6.29
N VAL A 327 -17.40 -14.60 -6.13
CA VAL A 327 -18.43 -13.57 -5.95
C VAL A 327 -19.20 -13.85 -4.66
N PRO A 328 -19.39 -12.85 -3.77
CA PRO A 328 -20.22 -13.03 -2.58
C PRO A 328 -21.70 -13.20 -2.98
N VAL A 329 -22.44 -13.97 -2.18
CA VAL A 329 -23.87 -14.27 -2.43
C VAL A 329 -24.73 -12.99 -2.53
N SER A 330 -24.30 -11.90 -1.89
CA SER A 330 -24.98 -10.59 -1.93
C SER A 330 -24.98 -9.90 -3.30
N GLN A 331 -24.08 -10.28 -4.22
CA GLN A 331 -24.02 -9.72 -5.57
C GLN A 331 -24.90 -10.49 -6.57
N ILE A 332 -25.53 -11.59 -6.13
CA ILE A 332 -26.41 -12.39 -6.98
C ILE A 332 -27.80 -11.74 -7.00
N ASN A 333 -28.31 -11.48 -8.21
CA ASN A 333 -29.63 -10.87 -8.42
C ASN A 333 -30.72 -11.92 -8.67
N SER A 334 -30.44 -12.95 -9.47
CA SER A 334 -31.38 -14.05 -9.70
C SER A 334 -30.69 -15.36 -10.08
N LEU A 335 -31.37 -16.49 -9.84
CA LEU A 335 -30.94 -17.82 -10.25
C LEU A 335 -31.82 -18.29 -11.42
N SER A 336 -31.19 -18.81 -12.47
CA SER A 336 -31.94 -19.46 -13.55
C SER A 336 -32.35 -20.88 -13.16
N SER A 337 -33.39 -21.38 -13.82
CA SER A 337 -33.80 -22.79 -13.73
C SER A 337 -32.91 -23.71 -14.58
N VAL A 338 -32.09 -23.16 -15.46
CA VAL A 338 -31.24 -23.93 -16.39
C VAL A 338 -29.90 -24.27 -15.76
N CYS A 339 -29.48 -25.53 -15.92
CA CYS A 339 -28.17 -26.04 -15.52
C CYS A 339 -27.39 -26.50 -16.76
N LEU A 340 -26.20 -25.93 -16.96
CA LEU A 340 -25.25 -26.33 -17.98
C LEU A 340 -24.39 -27.49 -17.48
N VAL A 341 -24.13 -28.45 -18.35
CA VAL A 341 -23.20 -29.54 -18.05
C VAL A 341 -21.77 -29.01 -18.19
N ILE A 342 -21.09 -28.79 -17.07
CA ILE A 342 -19.67 -28.42 -17.04
C ILE A 342 -18.84 -29.72 -16.98
N SER A 343 -17.92 -29.89 -17.92
CA SER A 343 -16.91 -30.96 -17.87
C SER A 343 -16.03 -30.77 -16.63
N LYS A 344 -15.85 -31.83 -15.83
CA LYS A 344 -15.07 -31.78 -14.57
C LYS A 344 -13.58 -31.45 -14.77
N ASP A 345 -13.10 -31.46 -16.02
CA ASP A 345 -11.70 -31.25 -16.38
C ASP A 345 -11.46 -29.84 -16.92
N LEU A 346 -11.27 -28.89 -16.00
CA LEU A 346 -10.56 -27.63 -16.26
C LEU A 346 -9.07 -27.71 -15.85
N LEU A 347 -8.60 -28.91 -15.48
CA LEU A 347 -7.21 -29.22 -15.15
C LEU A 347 -6.46 -29.73 -16.40
N PRO A 348 -5.24 -29.25 -16.72
CA PRO A 348 -4.56 -29.63 -17.95
C PRO A 348 -3.88 -31.00 -17.90
N ARG A 349 -3.82 -31.58 -19.11
CA ARG A 349 -3.10 -32.72 -19.68
C ARG A 349 -1.85 -33.23 -18.92
N HIS A 350 -1.71 -34.56 -18.89
CA HIS A 350 -0.63 -35.37 -18.30
C HIS A 350 0.83 -35.01 -18.67
N GLU A 351 1.07 -34.09 -19.60
CA GLU A 351 2.39 -33.79 -20.17
C GLU A 351 3.31 -33.01 -19.19
N GLY A 352 2.77 -32.13 -18.35
CA GLY A 352 3.56 -31.38 -17.37
C GLY A 352 4.18 -32.24 -16.25
N TYR A 353 3.52 -33.34 -15.88
CA TYR A 353 4.02 -34.27 -14.85
C TYR A 353 5.27 -35.04 -15.32
N VAL A 354 5.37 -35.32 -16.62
CA VAL A 354 6.52 -35.99 -17.22
C VAL A 354 7.78 -35.13 -17.10
N ARG A 355 7.66 -33.80 -17.23
CA ARG A 355 8.78 -32.86 -17.12
C ARG A 355 9.30 -32.74 -15.68
N VAL A 356 8.40 -32.69 -14.70
CA VAL A 356 8.77 -32.70 -13.28
C VAL A 356 9.49 -34.00 -12.93
N LEU A 357 8.98 -35.14 -13.39
CA LEU A 357 9.62 -36.44 -13.16
C LEU A 357 11.02 -36.50 -13.78
N MET A 358 11.19 -36.01 -15.01
CA MET A 358 12.50 -35.96 -15.68
C MET A 358 13.51 -35.06 -14.96
N ASN A 359 13.09 -33.90 -14.43
CA ASN A 359 13.98 -33.02 -13.67
C ASN A 359 14.38 -33.59 -12.30
N VAL A 360 13.48 -34.31 -11.63
CA VAL A 360 13.80 -35.02 -10.38
C VAL A 360 14.79 -36.15 -10.64
N VAL A 361 14.62 -36.90 -11.74
CA VAL A 361 15.57 -37.93 -12.17
C VAL A 361 16.92 -37.30 -12.56
N ALA A 362 16.94 -36.15 -13.23
CA ALA A 362 18.16 -35.40 -13.54
C ALA A 362 18.94 -35.01 -12.28
N PHE A 363 18.22 -34.58 -11.23
CA PHE A 363 18.83 -34.20 -9.96
C PHE A 363 19.44 -35.39 -9.22
N TYR A 364 18.75 -36.53 -9.23
CA TYR A 364 19.26 -37.76 -8.61
C TYR A 364 20.55 -38.25 -9.28
N ILE A 365 20.65 -38.13 -10.61
CA ILE A 365 21.82 -38.58 -11.37
C ILE A 365 22.99 -37.56 -11.34
N CYS A 366 22.72 -36.31 -10.94
CA CYS A 366 23.72 -35.23 -10.86
C CYS A 366 24.96 -35.60 -10.03
N PHE A 367 24.78 -36.37 -8.96
CA PHE A 367 25.88 -36.79 -8.09
C PHE A 367 26.74 -37.92 -8.66
N SER A 368 26.24 -38.69 -9.62
CA SER A 368 26.95 -39.85 -10.17
C SER A 368 27.78 -39.54 -11.41
N ASN A 369 27.31 -38.66 -12.32
CA ASN A 369 28.00 -38.47 -13.59
C ASN A 369 27.78 -37.09 -14.23
N LYS A 370 28.83 -36.25 -14.21
CA LYS A 370 28.79 -34.85 -14.67
C LYS A 370 28.45 -34.69 -16.16
N ARG A 371 28.84 -35.65 -17.01
CA ARG A 371 28.55 -35.64 -18.45
C ARG A 371 27.09 -35.98 -18.76
N LEU A 372 26.51 -36.93 -18.00
CA LEU A 372 25.13 -37.33 -18.20
C LEU A 372 24.16 -36.20 -17.81
N PHE A 373 24.48 -35.46 -16.74
CA PHE A 373 23.72 -34.29 -16.33
C PHE A 373 23.67 -33.21 -17.40
N SER A 374 24.81 -32.88 -18.03
CA SER A 374 24.85 -31.87 -19.09
C SER A 374 24.00 -32.24 -20.30
N ILE A 375 23.93 -33.54 -20.64
CA ILE A 375 23.10 -34.05 -21.73
C ILE A 375 21.61 -33.97 -21.34
N LEU A 376 21.25 -34.41 -20.14
CA LEU A 376 19.87 -34.37 -19.65
C LEU A 376 19.34 -32.93 -19.50
N TYR A 377 20.20 -32.01 -19.03
CA TYR A 377 19.88 -30.59 -18.92
C TYR A 377 19.61 -29.98 -20.31
N PHE A 378 20.44 -30.31 -21.31
CA PHE A 378 20.22 -29.86 -22.68
C PHE A 378 18.91 -30.42 -23.26
N ILE A 379 18.60 -31.70 -23.02
CA ILE A 379 17.34 -32.31 -23.45
C ILE A 379 16.14 -31.62 -22.78
N SER A 380 16.21 -31.32 -21.48
CA SER A 380 15.15 -30.59 -20.78
C SER A 380 14.91 -29.20 -21.37
N PHE A 381 15.97 -28.49 -21.78
CA PHE A 381 15.85 -27.17 -22.41
C PHE A 381 15.18 -27.24 -23.79
N VAL A 382 15.49 -28.29 -24.57
CA VAL A 382 14.85 -28.51 -25.87
C VAL A 382 13.36 -28.86 -25.70
N CYS A 383 13.00 -29.67 -24.69
CA CYS A 383 11.60 -29.96 -24.38
C CYS A 383 10.82 -28.70 -24.00
N ASP A 384 11.41 -27.78 -23.23
CA ASP A 384 10.77 -26.51 -22.84
C ASP A 384 10.47 -25.62 -24.07
N ALA A 385 11.41 -25.54 -25.03
CA ALA A 385 11.22 -24.81 -26.27
C ALA A 385 10.10 -25.42 -27.14
N LEU A 386 9.96 -26.74 -27.15
CA LEU A 386 8.91 -27.45 -27.89
C LEU A 386 7.54 -27.27 -27.23
N ASP A 387 7.44 -27.39 -25.91
CA ASP A 387 6.21 -27.19 -25.14
C ASP A 387 5.67 -25.76 -25.34
N GLY A 388 6.54 -24.76 -25.24
CA GLY A 388 6.18 -23.35 -25.49
C GLY A 388 5.76 -23.08 -26.93
N TRP A 389 6.21 -23.88 -27.90
CA TRP A 389 5.77 -23.80 -29.30
C TRP A 389 4.40 -24.46 -29.51
N PHE A 390 4.17 -25.64 -28.91
CA PHE A 390 2.88 -26.33 -28.96
C PHE A 390 1.77 -25.55 -28.24
N ALA A 391 2.05 -24.96 -27.08
CA ALA A 391 1.08 -24.13 -26.35
C ALA A 391 0.62 -22.91 -27.16
N ARG A 392 1.55 -22.23 -27.85
CA ARG A 392 1.23 -21.10 -28.75
C ARG A 392 0.41 -21.54 -29.97
N LYS A 393 0.65 -22.74 -30.49
CA LYS A 393 -0.07 -23.25 -31.67
C LYS A 393 -1.50 -23.72 -31.33
N LEU A 394 -1.74 -24.15 -30.09
CA LEU A 394 -3.04 -24.65 -29.63
C LEU A 394 -3.89 -23.57 -28.91
N ASN A 395 -3.39 -22.34 -28.77
CA ASN A 395 -4.10 -21.21 -28.13
C ASN A 395 -4.65 -21.56 -26.72
N GLN A 396 -3.98 -22.45 -26.01
CA GLN A 396 -4.32 -22.86 -24.65
C GLN A 396 -3.25 -22.34 -23.70
N VAL A 397 -3.60 -21.35 -22.88
CA VAL A 397 -2.74 -20.83 -21.82
C VAL A 397 -3.37 -21.23 -20.49
N SER A 398 -2.86 -22.28 -19.86
CA SER A 398 -3.28 -22.64 -18.50
C SER A 398 -2.44 -21.87 -17.48
N THR A 399 -3.10 -21.24 -16.51
CA THR A 399 -2.45 -20.58 -15.36
C THR A 399 -1.57 -21.55 -14.57
N PHE A 400 -1.97 -22.83 -14.48
CA PHE A 400 -1.18 -23.87 -13.84
C PHE A 400 0.09 -24.21 -14.62
N GLY A 401 0.01 -24.23 -15.96
CA GLY A 401 1.18 -24.46 -16.82
C GLY A 401 2.26 -23.39 -16.62
N ALA A 402 1.86 -22.11 -16.52
CA ALA A 402 2.78 -21.02 -16.25
C ALA A 402 3.46 -21.11 -14.86
N VAL A 403 2.71 -21.54 -13.84
CA VAL A 403 3.28 -21.78 -12.50
C VAL A 403 4.24 -22.96 -12.52
N LEU A 404 3.88 -24.04 -13.22
CA LEU A 404 4.72 -25.23 -13.33
C LEU A 404 6.03 -24.92 -14.05
N ASP A 405 5.98 -24.16 -15.14
CA ASP A 405 7.17 -23.66 -15.85
C ASP A 405 8.10 -22.86 -14.94
N MET A 406 7.54 -21.91 -14.18
CA MET A 406 8.33 -21.10 -13.23
C MET A 406 8.98 -21.94 -12.12
N VAL A 407 8.30 -22.99 -11.65
CA VAL A 407 8.86 -23.92 -10.65
C VAL A 407 9.99 -24.75 -11.25
N THR A 408 9.81 -25.28 -12.46
CA THR A 408 10.86 -26.06 -13.14
C THR A 408 12.08 -25.22 -13.47
N ASP A 409 11.93 -23.93 -13.82
CA ASP A 409 13.05 -23.01 -14.04
C ASP A 409 13.83 -22.70 -12.77
N ARG A 410 13.14 -22.53 -11.64
CA ARG A 410 13.79 -22.33 -10.34
C ARG A 410 14.55 -23.57 -9.88
N ILE A 411 14.02 -24.76 -10.13
CA ILE A 411 14.70 -26.01 -9.82
C ILE A 411 15.92 -26.18 -10.73
N SER A 412 15.78 -25.95 -12.04
CA SER A 412 16.88 -26.12 -13.01
C SER A 412 18.03 -25.14 -12.75
N THR A 413 17.72 -23.89 -12.38
CA THR A 413 18.72 -22.87 -11.98
C THR A 413 19.39 -23.21 -10.64
N ALA A 414 18.67 -23.70 -9.65
CA ALA A 414 19.26 -24.18 -8.39
C ALA A 414 20.23 -25.36 -8.64
N CYS A 415 19.86 -26.30 -9.51
CA CYS A 415 20.74 -27.40 -9.91
C CYS A 415 22.03 -26.89 -10.57
N LEU A 416 21.92 -25.92 -11.48
CA LEU A 416 23.06 -25.29 -12.13
C LEU A 416 23.99 -24.60 -11.11
N LEU A 417 23.42 -23.88 -10.15
CA LEU A 417 24.17 -23.18 -9.09
C LEU A 417 24.91 -24.14 -8.16
N VAL A 418 24.31 -25.29 -7.81
CA VAL A 418 24.97 -26.33 -7.01
C VAL A 418 26.14 -26.96 -7.76
N VAL A 419 26.02 -27.15 -9.08
CA VAL A 419 27.13 -27.65 -9.92
C VAL A 419 28.22 -26.59 -10.02
N LEU A 420 27.86 -25.32 -10.26
CA LEU A 420 28.81 -24.21 -10.33
C LEU A 420 29.52 -24.00 -8.99
N SER A 421 28.84 -24.10 -7.85
CA SER A 421 29.46 -23.96 -6.53
C SER A 421 30.46 -25.07 -6.22
N HIS A 422 30.20 -26.29 -6.71
CA HIS A 422 31.16 -27.40 -6.63
C HIS A 422 32.36 -27.23 -7.56
N VAL A 423 32.20 -26.56 -8.71
CA VAL A 423 33.28 -26.25 -9.66
C VAL A 423 34.11 -25.05 -9.18
N TYR A 424 33.50 -24.07 -8.51
CA TYR A 424 34.12 -22.82 -8.04
C TYR A 424 34.56 -22.83 -6.57
N ARG A 425 34.90 -24.00 -6.01
CA ARG A 425 35.21 -24.21 -4.58
C ARG A 425 36.44 -23.46 -4.02
N TYR A 426 36.98 -22.46 -4.72
CA TYR A 426 38.12 -21.64 -4.27
C TYR A 426 37.76 -20.28 -3.66
N CYS A 427 36.50 -19.83 -3.71
CA CYS A 427 36.11 -18.53 -3.17
C CYS A 427 34.89 -18.64 -2.24
N GLN A 428 35.13 -18.37 -0.94
CA GLN A 428 34.19 -18.04 0.15
C GLN A 428 33.88 -19.13 1.19
N PRO A 429 34.55 -19.01 2.35
CA PRO A 429 33.94 -19.36 3.64
C PRO A 429 33.66 -18.15 4.57
N LEU A 430 34.08 -16.92 4.23
CA LEU A 430 34.08 -15.82 5.22
C LEU A 430 32.84 -14.89 5.22
N VAL A 431 31.98 -14.97 4.19
CA VAL A 431 30.81 -14.06 4.05
C VAL A 431 29.59 -14.56 4.84
N ALA A 432 29.48 -15.87 5.06
CA ALA A 432 28.35 -16.48 5.76
C ALA A 432 28.32 -16.17 7.28
N ASP A 433 29.49 -16.03 7.90
CA ASP A 433 29.61 -15.84 9.35
C ASP A 433 29.24 -14.42 9.84
N VAL A 434 29.38 -13.41 8.96
CA VAL A 434 29.05 -12.01 9.29
C VAL A 434 27.56 -11.73 9.08
N GLN A 435 26.93 -12.32 8.06
CA GLN A 435 25.49 -12.18 7.85
C GLN A 435 24.66 -12.94 8.90
N ALA A 436 25.11 -14.10 9.37
CA ALA A 436 24.37 -14.90 10.35
C ALA A 436 24.18 -14.19 11.71
N LYS A 437 25.09 -13.29 12.11
CA LYS A 437 25.00 -12.57 13.39
C LYS A 437 24.18 -11.27 13.33
N LEU A 438 23.93 -10.72 12.14
CA LEU A 438 23.11 -9.51 11.97
C LEU A 438 21.61 -9.81 11.81
N VAL A 439 21.23 -11.05 11.48
CA VAL A 439 19.83 -11.43 11.23
C VAL A 439 19.09 -11.87 12.52
N ILE A 440 19.79 -12.19 13.61
CA ILE A 440 19.18 -12.75 14.84
C ILE A 440 18.67 -11.66 15.82
N LYS A 441 18.68 -10.38 15.44
CA LYS A 441 17.97 -9.32 16.15
C LYS A 441 17.05 -8.55 15.20
N LYS A 442 15.95 -9.19 14.79
CA LYS A 442 14.71 -8.52 14.44
C LYS A 442 13.55 -9.26 15.08
#